data_AF-A0A401Q930-F1
#
_entry.id   AF-A0A401Q930-F1
#
_cell.length_a   1.000
_cell.length_b   1.000
_cell.length_c   1.000
_cell.angle_alpha   90.00
_cell.angle_beta   90.00
_cell.angle_gamma   90.00
#
_symmetry.space_group_name_H-M   'P 1'
#
loop_
_entity.id
_entity.type
_entity.pdbx_description
1 polymer ?
#
loop_
_entity_poly.entity_id
_entity_poly.type
_entity_poly.pdbx_seq_one_letter_code
_entity_poly.pdbx_strand_id
1 'polypeptide(L)'
;RSGSKFPVFSMSYNPAENAVLLCTRASNLENSTYDLYTIPKDSDSQNPDAPEGKRSSGLTAVWVARNRFAVLDRMHSILIKNLKNEITKKVQVPNCDEIFYAGTGNLLLRDPDAITLFDVQQKRSLSSVKISKVKYVVWSSDMAHVALLSKHAILICNRKLESLCSIHENIRVKSGAWEESGVFIYTTSNHIKYALVSGDHGIIRTLDLPIYVTRVKGNSVYCLDRECRPRVLTIDPTEFRFKLALVNRKYDEVRTVGREVEPAVRRAEAGVTDHSVHEKKIHNRANIKYTTSRHRHG
;
A
#
# COMPACT_ATOMS: atom_id res chain seq x y z
N ARG A 1 31.91 20.13 0.44
CA ARG A 1 30.64 20.55 1.11
C ARG A 1 29.71 19.33 1.24
N SER A 2 29.85 18.51 2.29
CA SER A 2 28.95 17.39 2.55
C SER A 2 27.73 17.88 3.33
N GLY A 3 26.72 18.37 2.62
CA GLY A 3 25.44 18.74 3.25
C GLY A 3 24.84 17.53 3.96
N SER A 4 24.33 17.73 5.17
CA SER A 4 23.59 16.72 5.93
C SER A 4 22.51 16.09 5.05
N LYS A 5 22.77 14.88 4.54
CA LYS A 5 21.82 14.15 3.70
C LYS A 5 20.73 13.61 4.62
N PHE A 6 19.69 14.41 4.86
CA PHE A 6 18.44 13.89 5.39
C PHE A 6 17.97 12.74 4.48
N PRO A 7 17.49 11.62 5.05
CA PRO A 7 17.04 10.50 4.24
C PRO A 7 15.91 10.94 3.31
N VAL A 8 15.90 10.39 2.10
CA VAL A 8 14.79 10.58 1.17
C VAL A 8 13.53 10.01 1.82
N PHE A 9 12.50 10.84 1.92
CA PHE A 9 11.22 10.49 2.52
C PHE A 9 10.32 9.75 1.53
N SER A 10 10.26 10.23 0.29
CA SER A 10 9.49 9.58 -0.78
C SER A 10 10.13 9.81 -2.15
N MET A 11 9.86 8.89 -3.07
CA MET A 11 10.31 8.93 -4.45
C MET A 11 9.13 8.62 -5.37
N SER A 12 9.01 9.34 -6.48
CA SER A 12 7.99 9.08 -7.50
C SER A 12 8.57 9.23 -8.90
N TYR A 13 8.49 8.16 -9.69
CA TYR A 13 8.96 8.12 -11.07
C TYR A 13 7.83 8.41 -12.06
N ASN A 14 8.12 9.23 -13.07
CA ASN A 14 7.27 9.53 -14.20
C ASN A 14 7.89 8.92 -15.47
N PRO A 15 7.35 7.78 -15.97
CA PRO A 15 7.91 7.11 -17.13
C PRO A 15 7.76 7.89 -18.43
N ALA A 16 6.76 8.76 -18.55
CA ALA A 16 6.49 9.47 -19.79
C ALA A 16 7.53 10.54 -20.12
N GLU A 17 8.17 11.10 -19.08
CA GLU A 17 9.19 12.15 -19.19
C GLU A 17 10.54 11.69 -18.65
N ASN A 18 10.67 10.40 -18.31
CA ASN A 18 11.83 9.81 -17.65
C ASN A 18 12.35 10.64 -16.47
N ALA A 19 11.44 11.11 -15.61
CA ALA A 19 11.75 12.06 -14.54
C ALA A 19 11.39 11.51 -13.17
N VAL A 20 12.11 11.93 -12.13
CA VAL A 20 11.91 11.51 -10.74
C VAL A 20 11.71 12.72 -9.86
N LEU A 21 10.72 12.64 -8.96
CA LEU A 21 10.59 13.52 -7.82
C LEU A 21 11.13 12.80 -6.58
N LEU A 22 12.04 13.46 -5.86
CA LEU A 22 12.51 13.01 -4.54
C LEU A 22 12.10 14.05 -3.51
N CYS A 23 11.39 13.62 -2.46
CA CYS A 23 11.05 14.49 -1.34
C CYS A 23 11.94 14.15 -0.15
N THR A 24 12.48 15.18 0.49
CA THR A 24 13.31 15.07 1.68
C THR A 24 12.65 15.85 2.81
N ARG A 25 12.33 15.15 3.90
CA ARG A 25 11.75 15.77 5.11
C ARG A 25 12.83 16.02 6.14
N ALA A 26 13.03 17.29 6.46
CA ALA A 26 13.88 17.70 7.57
C ALA A 26 13.11 17.58 8.89
N SER A 27 13.82 17.51 10.02
CA SER A 27 13.22 17.47 11.35
C SER A 27 12.34 18.70 11.62
N ASN A 28 12.78 19.88 11.16
CA ASN A 28 11.90 21.02 10.96
C ASN A 28 11.28 20.90 9.56
N LEU A 29 9.96 20.66 9.51
CA LEU A 29 9.22 20.48 8.26
C LEU A 29 9.36 21.68 7.32
N GLU A 30 9.56 22.89 7.84
CA GLU A 30 9.80 24.10 7.04
C GLU A 30 11.13 24.09 6.28
N ASN A 31 12.03 23.17 6.60
CA ASN A 31 13.28 22.96 5.87
C ASN A 31 13.18 21.79 4.89
N SER A 32 11.99 21.23 4.69
CA SER A 32 11.76 20.16 3.72
C SER A 32 11.92 20.69 2.30
N THR A 33 12.46 19.82 1.46
CA THR A 33 12.73 20.13 0.05
C THR A 33 12.25 18.97 -0.82
N TYR A 34 12.07 19.26 -2.09
CA TYR A 34 12.00 18.24 -3.11
C TYR A 34 13.00 18.56 -4.22
N ASP A 35 13.39 17.52 -4.94
CA ASP A 35 14.24 17.59 -6.10
C ASP A 35 13.49 17.00 -7.30
N LEU A 36 13.55 17.72 -8.42
CA LEU A 36 13.17 17.20 -9.72
C LEU A 36 14.44 16.79 -10.47
N TYR A 37 14.54 15.50 -10.78
CA TYR A 37 15.60 14.93 -11.62
C TYR A 37 15.03 14.46 -12.95
N THR A 38 15.73 14.73 -14.04
CA THR A 38 15.47 14.06 -15.33
C THR A 38 16.53 13.00 -15.51
N ILE A 39 16.13 11.77 -15.76
CA ILE A 39 17.04 10.66 -16.02
C ILE A 39 17.47 10.76 -17.49
N PRO A 40 18.77 10.90 -17.79
CA PRO A 40 19.26 10.87 -19.16
C PRO A 40 18.86 9.57 -19.86
N LYS A 41 18.53 9.65 -21.15
CA LYS A 41 18.23 8.44 -21.96
C LYS A 41 19.50 7.68 -22.33
N ASP A 42 20.57 8.44 -22.58
CA ASP A 42 21.89 7.95 -22.90
C ASP A 42 22.83 8.39 -21.77
N SER A 43 23.43 7.44 -21.07
CA SER A 43 24.52 7.72 -20.13
C SER A 43 25.82 7.24 -20.77
N ASP A 44 26.71 8.15 -21.13
CA ASP A 44 28.06 7.74 -21.50
C ASP A 44 28.74 7.17 -20.26
N SER A 45 29.02 5.86 -20.29
CA SER A 45 29.66 5.16 -19.18
C SER A 45 31.04 5.70 -18.83
N GLN A 46 31.71 6.39 -19.76
CA GLN A 46 33.02 7.01 -19.54
C GLN A 46 32.92 8.43 -18.97
N ASN A 47 31.81 9.13 -19.18
CA ASN A 47 31.60 10.47 -18.66
C ASN A 47 30.13 10.66 -18.22
N PRO A 48 29.77 10.13 -17.02
CA PRO A 48 28.40 10.26 -16.53
C PRO A 48 28.13 11.71 -16.17
N ASP A 49 27.45 12.43 -17.06
CA ASP A 49 26.87 13.74 -16.73
C ASP A 49 25.94 13.56 -15.52
N ALA A 50 26.30 14.18 -14.40
CA ALA A 50 25.46 14.17 -13.22
C ALA A 50 24.18 14.97 -13.57
N PRO A 51 22.98 14.35 -13.59
CA PRO A 51 21.77 15.07 -13.93
C PRO A 51 21.56 16.23 -12.95
N GLU A 52 21.42 17.45 -13.48
CA GLU A 52 21.16 18.63 -12.67
C GLU A 52 19.80 18.51 -11.98
N GLY A 53 19.83 18.21 -10.68
CA GLY A 53 18.65 18.20 -9.83
C GLY A 53 18.15 19.61 -9.56
N LYS A 54 16.90 19.89 -9.91
CA LYS A 54 16.24 21.16 -9.55
C LYS A 54 15.66 21.04 -8.16
N ARG A 55 16.46 21.36 -7.14
CA ARG A 55 16.00 21.38 -5.74
C ARG A 55 15.16 22.63 -5.45
N SER A 56 14.10 22.46 -4.68
CA SER A 56 13.22 23.55 -4.23
C SER A 56 12.54 23.23 -2.91
N SER A 57 12.03 24.24 -2.21
CA SER A 57 11.29 24.02 -0.97
C SER A 57 9.90 23.45 -1.23
N GLY A 58 9.48 22.50 -0.40
CA GLY A 58 8.16 21.88 -0.44
C GLY A 58 8.09 20.70 0.53
N LEU A 59 6.91 20.45 1.10
CA LEU A 59 6.67 19.34 2.02
C LEU A 59 6.59 18.00 1.27
N THR A 60 5.88 18.02 0.14
CA THR A 60 5.63 16.86 -0.71
C THR A 60 5.44 17.31 -2.15
N ALA A 61 5.97 16.53 -3.09
CA ALA A 61 5.75 16.72 -4.52
C ALA A 61 5.20 15.42 -5.14
N VAL A 62 4.15 15.54 -5.95
CA VAL A 62 3.50 14.41 -6.63
C VAL A 62 3.13 14.76 -8.07
N TRP A 63 3.28 13.81 -8.99
CA TRP A 63 2.87 13.99 -10.37
C TRP A 63 1.34 14.14 -10.46
N VAL A 64 0.85 15.09 -11.25
CA VAL A 64 -0.60 15.30 -11.48
C VAL A 64 -0.97 15.26 -12.96
N ALA A 65 0.01 15.33 -13.85
CA ALA A 65 -0.12 15.09 -15.27
C ALA A 65 1.22 14.62 -15.84
N ARG A 66 1.24 14.30 -17.13
CA ARG A 66 2.45 13.90 -17.84
C ARG A 66 3.62 14.86 -17.64
N ASN A 67 3.37 16.17 -17.76
CA ASN A 67 4.39 17.22 -17.72
C ASN A 67 4.21 18.20 -16.56
N ARG A 68 3.42 17.83 -15.54
CA ARG A 68 3.12 18.69 -14.39
C ARG A 68 3.11 17.90 -13.09
N PHE A 69 3.56 18.54 -12.02
CA PHE A 69 3.50 18.02 -10.67
C PHE A 69 2.92 19.06 -9.71
N ALA A 70 2.29 18.60 -8.65
CA ALA A 70 1.83 19.41 -7.53
C ALA A 70 2.87 19.39 -6.42
N VAL A 71 3.03 20.52 -5.75
CA VAL A 71 3.84 20.67 -4.55
C VAL A 71 2.96 21.25 -3.46
N LEU A 72 2.93 20.58 -2.30
CA LEU A 72 2.42 21.17 -1.06
C LEU A 72 3.52 22.05 -0.48
N ASP A 73 3.30 23.37 -0.46
CA ASP A 73 4.26 24.30 0.09
C ASP A 73 4.11 24.45 1.63
N ARG A 74 5.01 25.25 2.21
CA ARG A 74 5.08 25.47 3.66
C ARG A 74 3.95 26.34 4.19
N MET A 75 3.23 27.01 3.30
CA MET A 75 2.03 27.79 3.62
C MET A 75 0.76 26.94 3.47
N HIS A 76 0.89 25.61 3.34
CA HIS A 76 -0.21 24.68 3.12
C HIS A 76 -1.04 24.99 1.86
N SER A 77 -0.39 25.53 0.83
CA SER A 77 -1.00 25.78 -0.48
C SER A 77 -0.43 24.84 -1.55
N ILE A 78 -1.22 24.56 -2.58
CA ILE A 78 -0.79 23.68 -3.66
C ILE A 78 -0.29 24.50 -4.85
N LEU A 79 0.96 24.26 -5.23
CA LEU A 79 1.60 24.85 -6.40
C LEU A 79 1.70 23.80 -7.50
N ILE A 80 1.14 24.09 -8.67
CA ILE A 80 1.29 23.25 -9.87
C ILE A 80 2.48 23.77 -10.67
N LYS A 81 3.44 22.90 -10.92
CA LYS A 81 4.69 23.22 -11.59
C LYS A 81 4.93 22.39 -12.84
N ASN A 82 5.67 22.95 -13.79
CA ASN A 82 6.12 22.26 -15.00
C ASN A 82 7.49 21.57 -14.79
N LEU A 83 8.01 20.87 -15.80
CA LEU A 83 9.33 20.21 -15.75
C LEU A 83 10.52 21.18 -15.68
N LYS A 84 10.29 22.49 -15.88
CA LYS A 84 11.27 23.54 -15.63
C LYS A 84 11.27 24.00 -14.17
N ASN A 85 10.40 23.43 -13.33
CA ASN A 85 10.17 23.81 -11.93
C ASN A 85 9.51 25.19 -11.75
N GLU A 86 8.91 25.72 -12.82
CA GLU A 86 8.21 27.00 -12.84
C GLU A 86 6.77 26.81 -12.38
N ILE A 87 6.26 27.76 -11.59
CA ILE A 87 4.87 27.75 -11.10
C ILE A 87 3.95 28.12 -12.27
N THR A 88 3.03 27.21 -12.58
CA THR A 88 2.01 27.39 -13.64
C THR A 88 0.65 27.76 -13.07
N LYS A 89 0.34 27.30 -11.84
CA LYS A 89 -0.95 27.55 -11.18
C LYS A 89 -0.77 27.47 -9.67
N LYS A 90 -1.42 28.36 -8.92
CA LYS A 90 -1.61 28.24 -7.47
C LYS A 90 -3.05 27.81 -7.19
N VAL A 91 -3.23 26.81 -6.35
CA VAL A 91 -4.53 26.21 -6.01
C VAL A 91 -4.71 26.32 -4.50
N GLN A 92 -5.75 27.03 -4.09
CA GLN A 92 -6.20 27.07 -2.71
C GLN A 92 -6.96 25.78 -2.42
N VAL A 93 -6.66 25.16 -1.28
CA VAL A 93 -7.25 23.91 -0.84
C VAL A 93 -7.67 24.01 0.61
N PRO A 94 -8.58 23.14 1.08
CA PRO A 94 -8.79 22.94 2.51
C PRO A 94 -7.47 22.62 3.21
N ASN A 95 -7.41 22.90 4.51
CA ASN A 95 -6.22 22.62 5.31
C ASN A 95 -5.82 21.14 5.19
N CYS A 96 -4.61 20.89 4.70
CA CYS A 96 -4.05 19.55 4.56
C CYS A 96 -2.56 19.58 4.90
N ASP A 97 -2.07 18.52 5.53
CA ASP A 97 -0.67 18.38 5.93
C ASP A 97 0.11 17.43 4.99
N GLU A 98 -0.57 16.84 4.01
CA GLU A 98 0.02 15.90 3.05
C GLU A 98 -0.85 15.77 1.79
N ILE A 99 -0.19 15.48 0.67
CA ILE A 99 -0.86 15.20 -0.62
C ILE A 99 -0.40 13.87 -1.19
N PHE A 100 -1.31 13.14 -1.84
CA PHE A 100 -1.01 11.91 -2.55
C PHE A 100 -1.56 11.94 -3.98
N TYR A 101 -0.95 11.14 -4.85
CA TYR A 101 -1.46 10.89 -6.19
C TYR A 101 -2.87 10.26 -6.13
N ALA A 102 -3.78 10.71 -7.00
CA ALA A 102 -5.13 10.18 -7.12
C ALA A 102 -5.60 10.02 -8.57
N GLY A 103 -4.65 9.82 -9.49
CA GLY A 103 -4.92 9.86 -10.93
C GLY A 103 -4.59 11.22 -11.55
N THR A 104 -4.58 11.27 -12.89
CA THR A 104 -4.33 12.51 -13.63
C THR A 104 -5.37 13.58 -13.28
N GLY A 105 -4.90 14.76 -12.91
CA GLY A 105 -5.74 15.91 -12.55
C GLY A 105 -6.29 15.89 -11.13
N ASN A 106 -6.07 14.83 -10.36
CA ASN A 106 -6.65 14.67 -9.01
C ASN A 106 -5.57 14.46 -7.95
N LEU A 107 -5.89 14.87 -6.73
CA LEU A 107 -5.07 14.68 -5.53
C LEU A 107 -5.91 14.08 -4.42
N LEU A 108 -5.29 13.27 -3.56
CA LEU A 108 -5.81 13.01 -2.23
C LEU A 108 -5.15 14.00 -1.28
N LEU A 109 -5.97 14.79 -0.59
CA LEU A 109 -5.54 15.71 0.45
C LEU A 109 -5.77 15.04 1.80
N ARG A 110 -4.74 15.00 2.64
CA ARG A 110 -4.85 14.44 3.99
C ARG A 110 -4.87 15.55 5.01
N ASP A 111 -5.78 15.41 5.97
CA ASP A 111 -5.74 16.12 7.23
C ASP A 111 -5.57 15.09 8.37
N PRO A 112 -5.57 15.48 9.67
CA PRO A 112 -5.37 14.55 10.77
C PRO A 112 -6.36 13.37 10.81
N ASP A 113 -7.59 13.55 10.33
CA ASP A 113 -8.74 12.66 10.55
C ASP A 113 -9.47 12.22 9.27
N ALA A 114 -9.12 12.78 8.11
CA ALA A 114 -9.75 12.45 6.84
C ALA A 114 -8.78 12.49 5.64
N ILE A 115 -9.23 11.81 4.58
CA ILE A 115 -8.69 11.91 3.23
C ILE A 115 -9.77 12.49 2.33
N THR A 116 -9.43 13.52 1.55
CA THR A 116 -10.33 14.19 0.61
C THR A 116 -9.82 14.04 -0.80
N LEU A 117 -10.66 13.53 -1.71
CA LEU A 117 -10.38 13.51 -3.15
C LEU A 117 -10.67 14.91 -3.71
N PHE A 118 -9.68 15.49 -4.38
CA PHE A 118 -9.71 16.87 -4.86
C PHE A 118 -9.37 16.95 -6.35
N ASP A 119 -10.20 17.65 -7.12
CA ASP A 119 -9.96 17.93 -8.54
C ASP A 119 -9.17 19.24 -8.70
N VAL A 120 -7.95 19.14 -9.23
CA VAL A 120 -7.02 20.26 -9.41
C VAL A 120 -7.46 21.21 -10.53
N GLN A 121 -8.18 20.69 -11.53
CA GLN A 121 -8.66 21.48 -12.66
C GLN A 121 -9.83 22.35 -12.21
N GLN A 122 -10.85 21.71 -11.64
CA GLN A 122 -12.09 22.33 -11.16
C GLN A 122 -11.92 23.05 -9.81
N LYS A 123 -10.81 22.81 -9.09
CA LYS A 123 -10.48 23.41 -7.79
C LYS A 123 -11.55 23.12 -6.72
N ARG A 124 -12.05 21.89 -6.67
CA ARG A 124 -13.09 21.49 -5.70
C ARG A 124 -12.82 20.11 -5.12
N SER A 125 -13.27 19.92 -3.89
CA SER A 125 -13.38 18.60 -3.28
C SER A 125 -14.50 17.81 -3.98
N LEU A 126 -14.22 16.55 -4.30
CA LEU A 126 -15.15 15.63 -4.94
C LEU A 126 -15.84 14.74 -3.89
N SER A 127 -15.06 14.21 -2.95
CA SER A 127 -15.51 13.32 -1.88
C SER A 127 -14.49 13.28 -0.75
N SER A 128 -14.89 12.77 0.42
CA SER A 128 -14.02 12.64 1.59
C SER A 128 -14.39 11.39 2.38
N VAL A 129 -13.40 10.81 3.04
CA VAL A 129 -13.57 9.64 3.90
C VAL A 129 -12.81 9.82 5.21
N LYS A 130 -13.43 9.41 6.33
CA LYS A 130 -12.83 9.51 7.66
C LYS A 130 -11.85 8.37 7.87
N ILE A 131 -10.58 8.72 8.07
CA ILE A 131 -9.52 7.82 8.49
C ILE A 131 -8.35 8.66 9.02
N SER A 132 -8.01 8.46 10.29
CA SER A 132 -6.94 9.25 10.91
C SER A 132 -5.55 8.78 10.51
N LYS A 133 -4.64 9.75 10.36
CA LYS A 133 -3.18 9.54 10.26
C LYS A 133 -2.76 8.55 9.17
N VAL A 134 -3.39 8.62 8.00
CA VAL A 134 -2.99 7.86 6.80
C VAL A 134 -1.53 8.18 6.47
N LYS A 135 -0.74 7.13 6.23
CA LYS A 135 0.70 7.24 5.92
C LYS A 135 1.01 6.87 4.49
N TYR A 136 0.29 5.88 3.96
CA TYR A 136 0.52 5.37 2.61
C TYR A 136 -0.80 5.24 1.88
N VAL A 137 -0.75 5.50 0.59
CA VAL A 137 -1.87 5.37 -0.34
C VAL A 137 -1.39 4.48 -1.48
N VAL A 138 -2.10 3.39 -1.74
CA VAL A 138 -1.73 2.41 -2.76
C VAL A 138 -2.92 2.19 -3.68
N TRP A 139 -2.81 2.65 -4.92
CA TRP A 139 -3.79 2.43 -5.96
C TRP A 139 -3.60 1.08 -6.63
N SER A 140 -4.71 0.46 -7.06
CA SER A 140 -4.67 -0.63 -8.02
C SER A 140 -4.16 -0.12 -9.37
N SER A 141 -3.60 -1.02 -10.18
CA SER A 141 -2.97 -0.68 -11.47
C SER A 141 -3.95 -0.05 -12.46
N ASP A 142 -5.23 -0.41 -12.38
CA ASP A 142 -6.35 0.12 -13.15
C ASP A 142 -7.01 1.37 -12.52
N MET A 143 -6.51 1.83 -11.37
CA MET A 143 -7.07 2.94 -10.58
C MET A 143 -8.53 2.73 -10.15
N ALA A 144 -9.02 1.48 -10.13
CA ALA A 144 -10.39 1.17 -9.68
C ALA A 144 -10.53 1.23 -8.16
N HIS A 145 -9.47 0.84 -7.44
CA HIS A 145 -9.45 0.75 -5.97
C HIS A 145 -8.23 1.45 -5.37
N VAL A 146 -8.39 1.94 -4.14
CA VAL A 146 -7.30 2.53 -3.36
C VAL A 146 -7.32 1.97 -1.94
N ALA A 147 -6.14 1.59 -1.46
CA ALA A 147 -5.92 1.23 -0.07
C ALA A 147 -5.25 2.41 0.66
N LEU A 148 -5.88 2.88 1.73
CA LEU A 148 -5.41 3.93 2.62
C LEU A 148 -4.88 3.27 3.90
N LEU A 149 -3.56 3.37 4.14
CA LEU A 149 -2.89 2.65 5.22
C LEU A 149 -2.52 3.62 6.33
N SER A 150 -3.09 3.39 7.52
CA SER A 150 -2.68 4.00 8.78
C SER A 150 -1.82 3.03 9.59
N LYS A 151 -1.46 3.38 10.83
CA LYS A 151 -0.60 2.52 11.68
C LYS A 151 -1.20 1.12 11.90
N HIS A 152 -2.51 1.05 12.14
CA HIS A 152 -3.24 -0.16 12.54
C HIS A 152 -4.53 -0.36 11.74
N ALA A 153 -4.75 0.44 10.70
CA ALA A 153 -5.98 0.39 9.91
C ALA A 153 -5.65 0.43 8.42
N ILE A 154 -6.42 -0.31 7.64
CA ILE A 154 -6.43 -0.27 6.19
C ILE A 154 -7.87 -0.01 5.77
N LEU A 155 -8.09 1.10 5.08
CA LEU A 155 -9.38 1.42 4.49
C LEU A 155 -9.28 1.25 2.98
N ILE A 156 -10.12 0.39 2.42
CA ILE A 156 -10.22 0.19 0.98
C ILE A 156 -11.39 1.00 0.45
N CYS A 157 -11.12 1.86 -0.52
CA CYS A 157 -12.12 2.64 -1.22
C CYS A 157 -12.12 2.34 -2.72
N ASN A 158 -13.21 2.68 -3.40
CA ASN A 158 -13.22 2.74 -4.86
C ASN A 158 -12.61 4.06 -5.38
N ARG A 159 -12.55 4.22 -6.70
CA ARG A 159 -12.03 5.42 -7.37
C ARG A 159 -12.75 6.74 -7.03
N LYS A 160 -13.98 6.68 -6.53
CA LYS A 160 -14.76 7.85 -6.07
C LYS A 160 -14.52 8.15 -4.58
N LEU A 161 -13.58 7.43 -3.95
CA LEU A 161 -13.30 7.47 -2.52
C LEU A 161 -14.48 6.99 -1.64
N GLU A 162 -15.38 6.18 -2.18
CA GLU A 162 -16.42 5.53 -1.37
C GLU A 162 -15.80 4.33 -0.64
N SER A 163 -16.01 4.26 0.68
CA SER A 163 -15.50 3.19 1.54
C SER A 163 -16.16 1.85 1.18
N LEU A 164 -15.34 0.86 0.82
CA LEU A 164 -15.79 -0.51 0.56
C LEU A 164 -15.64 -1.39 1.80
N CYS A 165 -14.47 -1.34 2.45
CA CYS A 165 -14.25 -2.06 3.70
C CYS A 165 -13.13 -1.42 4.55
N SER A 166 -13.17 -1.67 5.86
CA SER A 166 -12.16 -1.23 6.81
C SER A 166 -11.62 -2.43 7.60
N ILE A 167 -10.31 -2.54 7.67
CA ILE A 167 -9.61 -3.64 8.34
C ILE A 167 -8.76 -3.05 9.45
N HIS A 168 -8.88 -3.62 10.65
CA HIS A 168 -8.09 -3.24 11.80
C HIS A 168 -7.08 -4.33 12.18
N GLU A 169 -5.82 -3.94 12.35
CA GLU A 169 -4.72 -4.82 12.73
C GLU A 169 -4.18 -4.47 14.11
N ASN A 170 -4.03 -5.48 14.97
CA ASN A 170 -3.34 -5.32 16.26
C ASN A 170 -1.85 -5.00 16.06
N ILE A 171 -1.27 -5.48 14.95
CA ILE A 171 0.14 -5.31 14.63
C ILE A 171 0.27 -4.25 13.54
N ARG A 172 1.30 -3.42 13.66
CA ARG A 172 1.51 -2.31 12.73
C ARG A 172 1.60 -2.79 11.28
N VAL A 173 0.79 -2.18 10.41
CA VAL A 173 0.87 -2.32 8.96
C VAL A 173 2.13 -1.62 8.45
N LYS A 174 2.84 -2.29 7.53
CA LYS A 174 4.13 -1.82 6.99
C LYS A 174 3.99 -1.28 5.57
N SER A 175 3.30 -2.02 4.71
CA SER A 175 3.18 -1.74 3.27
C SER A 175 2.14 -2.67 2.65
N GLY A 176 1.76 -2.42 1.39
CA GLY A 176 1.00 -3.37 0.60
C GLY A 176 0.99 -3.01 -0.88
N ALA A 177 0.50 -3.92 -1.70
CA ALA A 177 0.33 -3.77 -3.14
C ALA A 177 -0.87 -4.60 -3.61
N TRP A 178 -1.50 -4.13 -4.68
CA TRP A 178 -2.59 -4.85 -5.34
C TRP A 178 -2.04 -5.97 -6.23
N GLU A 179 -2.66 -7.13 -6.13
CA GLU A 179 -2.51 -8.23 -7.08
C GLU A 179 -3.49 -8.06 -8.26
N GLU A 180 -3.20 -8.68 -9.39
CA GLU A 180 -3.89 -8.47 -10.67
C GLU A 180 -5.41 -8.74 -10.62
N SER A 181 -5.88 -9.61 -9.74
CA SER A 181 -7.30 -9.92 -9.55
C SER A 181 -8.05 -8.97 -8.61
N GLY A 182 -7.40 -7.91 -8.11
CA GLY A 182 -8.02 -6.94 -7.21
C GLY A 182 -7.97 -7.37 -5.73
N VAL A 183 -7.07 -8.28 -5.37
CA VAL A 183 -6.76 -8.62 -3.98
C VAL A 183 -5.65 -7.72 -3.47
N PHE A 184 -5.86 -7.08 -2.31
CA PHE A 184 -4.83 -6.26 -1.68
C PHE A 184 -3.95 -7.12 -0.79
N ILE A 185 -2.67 -7.25 -1.14
CA ILE A 185 -1.68 -7.99 -0.36
C ILE A 185 -0.90 -6.99 0.49
N TYR A 186 -0.86 -7.20 1.80
CA TYR A 186 -0.19 -6.28 2.72
C TYR A 186 0.63 -7.03 3.76
N THR A 187 1.54 -6.29 4.38
CA THR A 187 2.42 -6.82 5.42
C THR A 187 2.20 -6.11 6.73
N THR A 188 2.21 -6.89 7.80
CA THR A 188 2.43 -6.42 9.16
C THR A 188 3.90 -6.66 9.54
N SER A 189 4.26 -6.47 10.81
CA SER A 189 5.60 -6.84 11.28
C SER A 189 5.91 -8.34 11.21
N ASN A 190 4.88 -9.19 11.14
CA ASN A 190 5.02 -10.64 11.31
C ASN A 190 4.22 -11.47 10.30
N HIS A 191 3.44 -10.87 9.40
CA HIS A 191 2.64 -11.60 8.44
C HIS A 191 2.63 -10.92 7.08
N ILE A 192 2.55 -11.75 6.03
CA ILE A 192 1.94 -11.38 4.75
C ILE A 192 0.45 -11.77 4.86
N LYS A 193 -0.43 -10.84 4.54
CA LYS A 193 -1.88 -10.97 4.63
C LYS A 193 -2.53 -10.55 3.32
N TYR A 194 -3.75 -11.01 3.09
CA TYR A 194 -4.60 -10.52 2.00
C TYR A 194 -5.81 -9.79 2.56
N ALA A 195 -6.38 -8.91 1.74
CA ALA A 195 -7.64 -8.23 1.96
C ALA A 195 -8.44 -8.18 0.65
N LEU A 196 -9.70 -8.56 0.72
CA LEU A 196 -10.68 -8.40 -0.36
C LEU A 196 -11.46 -7.11 -0.16
N VAL A 197 -11.99 -6.56 -1.24
CA VAL A 197 -12.90 -5.39 -1.20
C VAL A 197 -14.20 -5.68 -0.43
N SER A 198 -14.55 -6.96 -0.24
CA SER A 198 -15.67 -7.40 0.61
C SER A 198 -15.41 -7.25 2.11
N GLY A 199 -14.16 -7.02 2.52
CA GLY A 199 -13.72 -7.00 3.91
C GLY A 199 -13.13 -8.32 4.41
N ASP A 200 -13.23 -9.41 3.64
CA ASP A 200 -12.56 -10.67 3.97
C ASP A 200 -11.06 -10.50 3.93
N HIS A 201 -10.38 -10.95 4.97
CA HIS A 201 -8.93 -10.86 5.09
C HIS A 201 -8.39 -12.03 5.89
N GLY A 202 -7.11 -12.37 5.68
CA GLY A 202 -6.50 -13.55 6.29
C GLY A 202 -4.98 -13.52 6.21
N ILE A 203 -4.36 -14.46 6.91
CA ILE A 203 -2.91 -14.63 6.92
C ILE A 203 -2.54 -15.58 5.79
N ILE A 204 -1.63 -15.14 4.92
CA ILE A 204 -1.04 -16.00 3.88
C ILE A 204 0.18 -16.72 4.44
N ARG A 205 1.06 -15.97 5.11
CA ARG A 205 2.38 -16.44 5.50
C ARG A 205 2.89 -15.69 6.72
N THR A 206 3.52 -16.40 7.64
CA THR A 206 4.25 -15.81 8.77
C THR A 206 5.64 -15.35 8.35
N LEU A 207 6.10 -14.26 8.95
CA LEU A 207 7.39 -13.63 8.72
C LEU A 207 8.15 -13.54 10.05
N ASP A 208 9.43 -13.93 10.02
CA ASP A 208 10.34 -13.74 11.16
C ASP A 208 10.75 -12.28 11.31
N LEU A 209 10.90 -11.57 10.18
CA LEU A 209 11.30 -10.18 10.11
C LEU A 209 10.34 -9.37 9.22
N PRO A 210 10.08 -8.08 9.54
CA PRO A 210 9.24 -7.24 8.70
C PRO A 210 9.86 -6.99 7.34
N ILE A 211 9.01 -7.02 6.31
CA ILE A 211 9.35 -6.68 4.93
C ILE A 211 8.42 -5.59 4.40
N TYR A 212 8.87 -4.89 3.36
CA TYR A 212 8.17 -3.79 2.71
C TYR A 212 7.83 -4.17 1.27
N VAL A 213 6.58 -4.53 1.02
CA VAL A 213 6.06 -4.92 -0.30
C VAL A 213 6.13 -3.74 -1.26
N THR A 214 6.70 -3.98 -2.43
CA THR A 214 6.77 -3.00 -3.52
C THR A 214 5.88 -3.41 -4.70
N ARG A 215 5.71 -4.72 -4.95
CA ARG A 215 4.88 -5.24 -6.03
C ARG A 215 4.46 -6.68 -5.76
N VAL A 216 3.30 -7.07 -6.26
CA VAL A 216 2.88 -8.47 -6.39
C VAL A 216 2.64 -8.81 -7.86
N LYS A 217 3.10 -9.98 -8.30
CA LYS A 217 2.84 -10.51 -9.65
C LYS A 217 2.68 -12.02 -9.57
N GLY A 218 1.50 -12.52 -9.93
CA GLY A 218 1.13 -13.91 -9.70
C GLY A 218 1.37 -14.30 -8.23
N ASN A 219 2.13 -15.37 -8.01
CA ASN A 219 2.42 -15.87 -6.66
C ASN A 219 3.68 -15.26 -6.03
N SER A 220 4.31 -14.28 -6.69
CA SER A 220 5.55 -13.66 -6.22
C SER A 220 5.31 -12.27 -5.61
N VAL A 221 5.73 -12.12 -4.36
CA VAL A 221 5.77 -10.85 -3.62
C VAL A 221 7.18 -10.29 -3.68
N TYR A 222 7.33 -9.15 -4.35
CA TYR A 222 8.57 -8.39 -4.42
C TYR A 222 8.58 -7.38 -3.27
N CYS A 223 9.65 -7.37 -2.49
CA CYS A 223 9.74 -6.55 -1.29
C CYS A 223 11.18 -6.16 -0.95
N LEU A 224 11.32 -5.21 -0.02
CA LEU A 224 12.58 -4.85 0.62
C LEU A 224 12.61 -5.35 2.06
N ASP A 225 13.77 -5.81 2.52
CA ASP A 225 14.02 -6.02 3.96
C ASP A 225 14.44 -4.72 4.66
N ARG A 226 14.73 -4.79 5.97
CA ARG A 226 15.12 -3.61 6.76
C ARG A 226 16.48 -3.03 6.34
N GLU A 227 17.30 -3.81 5.65
CA GLU A 227 18.60 -3.38 5.11
C GLU A 227 18.47 -2.87 3.66
N CYS A 228 17.24 -2.60 3.19
CA CYS A 228 16.93 -2.18 1.83
C CYS A 228 17.35 -3.19 0.75
N ARG A 229 17.51 -4.48 1.09
CA ARG A 229 17.84 -5.49 0.09
C ARG A 229 16.58 -6.01 -0.59
N PRO A 230 16.57 -6.13 -1.93
CA PRO A 230 15.46 -6.73 -2.65
C PRO A 230 15.33 -8.21 -2.34
N ARG A 231 14.10 -8.64 -2.07
CA ARG A 231 13.70 -10.02 -1.81
C ARG A 231 12.50 -10.37 -2.67
N VAL A 232 12.39 -11.65 -3.00
CA VAL A 232 11.19 -12.23 -3.63
C VAL A 232 10.72 -13.37 -2.75
N LEU A 233 9.47 -13.31 -2.31
CA LEU A 233 8.83 -14.36 -1.53
C LEU A 233 7.68 -14.95 -2.33
N THR A 234 7.57 -16.27 -2.34
CA THR A 234 6.39 -16.96 -2.88
C THR A 234 5.28 -17.00 -1.84
N ILE A 235 4.06 -16.77 -2.29
CA ILE A 235 2.82 -16.91 -1.53
C ILE A 235 1.94 -18.01 -2.11
N ASP A 236 1.16 -18.67 -1.25
CA ASP A 236 0.09 -19.57 -1.66
C ASP A 236 -1.22 -18.77 -1.80
N PRO A 237 -1.78 -18.63 -3.00
CA PRO A 237 -2.98 -17.83 -3.22
C PRO A 237 -4.29 -18.58 -2.97
N THR A 238 -4.23 -19.87 -2.62
CA THR A 238 -5.38 -20.77 -2.61
C THR A 238 -6.55 -20.25 -1.78
N GLU A 239 -6.30 -19.82 -0.54
CA GLU A 239 -7.36 -19.36 0.36
C GLU A 239 -8.07 -18.11 -0.19
N PHE A 240 -7.31 -17.08 -0.59
CA PHE A 240 -7.93 -15.84 -1.04
C PHE A 240 -8.56 -15.97 -2.41
N ARG A 241 -8.03 -16.83 -3.30
CA ARG A 241 -8.66 -17.14 -4.59
C ARG A 241 -10.00 -17.83 -4.38
N PHE A 242 -10.05 -18.80 -3.46
CA PHE A 242 -11.28 -19.47 -3.08
C PHE A 242 -12.32 -18.47 -2.55
N LYS A 243 -11.94 -17.61 -1.59
CA LYS A 243 -12.85 -16.59 -1.05
C LYS A 243 -13.30 -15.57 -2.09
N LEU A 244 -12.38 -15.11 -2.95
CA LEU A 244 -12.71 -14.21 -4.05
C LEU A 244 -13.74 -14.83 -5.02
N ALA A 245 -13.58 -16.10 -5.36
CA ALA A 245 -14.51 -16.81 -6.23
C ALA A 245 -15.90 -16.96 -5.60
N LEU A 246 -15.98 -17.20 -4.29
CA LEU A 246 -17.24 -17.22 -3.54
C LEU A 246 -17.94 -15.85 -3.55
N VAL A 247 -17.20 -14.77 -3.26
CA VAL A 247 -17.72 -13.39 -3.26
C VAL A 247 -18.24 -12.99 -4.64
N ASN A 248 -17.51 -13.35 -5.70
CA ASN A 248 -17.89 -13.06 -7.08
C ASN A 248 -18.95 -14.01 -7.64
N ARG A 249 -19.45 -14.97 -6.84
CA ARG A 249 -20.44 -16.00 -7.24
C ARG A 249 -20.00 -16.82 -8.46
N LYS A 250 -18.69 -17.02 -8.61
CA LYS A 250 -18.10 -17.82 -9.70
C LYS A 250 -17.97 -19.28 -9.29
N TYR A 251 -19.09 -19.98 -9.21
CA TYR A 251 -19.14 -21.34 -8.65
C TYR A 251 -18.29 -22.37 -9.42
N ASP A 252 -18.02 -22.17 -10.71
CA ASP A 252 -17.16 -23.09 -11.49
C ASP A 252 -15.67 -22.99 -11.11
N GLU A 253 -15.18 -21.78 -10.80
CA GLU A 253 -13.82 -21.57 -10.27
C GLU A 253 -13.68 -22.19 -8.87
N VAL A 254 -14.72 -22.04 -8.03
CA VAL A 254 -14.79 -22.65 -6.69
C VAL A 254 -14.66 -24.18 -6.74
N ARG A 255 -15.34 -24.84 -7.70
CA ARG A 255 -15.27 -26.30 -7.88
C ARG A 255 -13.87 -26.77 -8.29
N THR A 256 -13.16 -25.97 -9.07
CA THR A 256 -11.79 -26.28 -9.51
C THR A 256 -10.81 -26.15 -8.35
N VAL A 257 -10.85 -25.03 -7.62
CA VAL A 257 -10.02 -24.84 -6.42
C VAL A 257 -10.36 -25.87 -5.35
N GLY A 258 -11.64 -26.16 -5.11
CA GLY A 258 -12.06 -27.18 -4.15
C GLY A 258 -11.46 -28.57 -4.44
N ARG A 259 -11.36 -28.95 -5.72
CA ARG A 259 -10.74 -30.22 -6.15
C ARG A 259 -9.21 -30.26 -5.98
N GLU A 260 -8.53 -29.11 -5.99
CA GLU A 260 -7.09 -29.04 -5.69
C GLU A 260 -6.82 -29.07 -4.18
N VAL A 261 -7.69 -28.47 -3.38
CA VAL A 261 -7.54 -28.35 -1.92
C VAL A 261 -7.89 -29.66 -1.21
N GLU A 262 -8.95 -30.36 -1.63
CA GLU A 262 -9.45 -31.56 -0.95
C GLU A 262 -8.40 -32.69 -0.83
N PRO A 263 -7.62 -33.03 -1.88
CA PRO A 263 -6.53 -33.99 -1.77
C PRO A 263 -5.35 -33.48 -0.92
N ALA A 264 -5.06 -32.18 -0.94
CA ALA A 264 -3.95 -31.58 -0.19
C ALA A 264 -4.22 -31.57 1.32
N VAL A 265 -5.46 -31.24 1.73
CA VAL A 265 -5.91 -31.32 3.12
C VAL A 265 -5.89 -32.77 3.62
N ARG A 266 -6.42 -33.72 2.83
CA ARG A 266 -6.38 -35.15 3.18
C ARG A 266 -4.94 -35.68 3.31
N ARG A 267 -3.99 -35.22 2.50
CA ARG A 267 -2.56 -35.58 2.63
C ARG A 267 -1.91 -34.98 3.87
N ALA A 268 -2.25 -33.74 4.23
CA ALA A 268 -1.77 -33.13 5.47
C ALA A 268 -2.30 -33.86 6.71
N GLU A 269 -3.57 -34.28 6.70
CA GLU A 269 -4.18 -35.08 7.77
C GLU A 269 -3.61 -36.51 7.84
N ALA A 270 -3.33 -37.12 6.68
CA ALA A 270 -2.69 -38.44 6.61
C ALA A 270 -1.21 -38.42 7.05
N GLY A 271 -0.49 -37.30 6.88
CA GLY A 271 0.88 -37.15 7.35
C GLY A 271 1.02 -36.95 8.86
N VAL A 272 -0.06 -36.55 9.56
CA VAL A 272 -0.08 -36.39 11.02
C VAL A 272 -0.26 -37.74 11.74
N THR A 273 -0.69 -38.79 11.03
CA THR A 273 -0.97 -40.10 11.64
C THR A 273 0.22 -41.06 11.72
N ASP A 274 1.39 -40.74 11.13
CA ASP A 274 2.50 -41.71 11.02
C ASP A 274 3.72 -41.46 11.95
N HIS A 275 3.65 -40.44 12.83
CA HIS A 275 4.67 -40.21 13.86
C HIS A 275 4.04 -39.88 15.22
N SER A 276 3.30 -40.83 15.81
CA SER A 276 3.00 -40.78 17.26
C SER A 276 2.55 -42.13 17.84
N VAL A 277 3.39 -43.16 17.71
CA VAL A 277 3.32 -44.34 18.60
C VAL A 277 4.67 -44.52 19.29
N HIS A 278 5.10 -43.53 20.06
CA HIS A 278 5.92 -43.68 21.27
C HIS A 278 6.18 -42.30 21.87
N GLU A 279 5.30 -41.90 22.79
CA GLU A 279 5.61 -41.15 24.03
C GLU A 279 4.33 -40.54 24.61
N LYS A 280 3.59 -41.37 25.35
CA LYS A 280 2.75 -40.86 26.44
C LYS A 280 3.65 -40.69 27.66
N LYS A 281 3.90 -39.44 28.08
CA LYS A 281 3.80 -38.96 29.48
C LYS A 281 4.51 -37.63 29.68
N ILE A 282 3.75 -36.57 29.92
CA ILE A 282 3.79 -35.71 31.13
C ILE A 282 3.31 -34.28 30.83
N HIS A 283 2.45 -33.81 31.72
CA HIS A 283 1.91 -32.46 31.94
C HIS A 283 0.63 -32.00 31.22
N ASN A 284 -0.43 -32.37 31.94
CA ASN A 284 -1.78 -31.85 32.05
C ASN A 284 -1.86 -30.34 32.38
N ARG A 285 -3.05 -29.76 32.12
CA ARG A 285 -3.60 -28.40 32.41
C ARG A 285 -3.41 -27.38 31.25
N ALA A 286 -4.44 -26.78 30.66
CA ALA A 286 -5.84 -26.62 31.05
C ALA A 286 -6.77 -26.46 29.84
N ASN A 287 -7.74 -27.37 29.76
CA ASN A 287 -9.19 -27.18 29.54
C ASN A 287 -9.70 -25.76 29.16
N ILE A 288 -10.38 -25.60 28.00
CA ILE A 288 -11.86 -25.74 27.77
C ILE A 288 -12.61 -24.43 28.17
N LYS A 289 -13.51 -23.78 27.42
CA LYS A 289 -14.56 -24.17 26.45
C LYS A 289 -15.10 -22.89 25.77
N TYR A 290 -15.55 -22.98 24.51
CA TYR A 290 -16.77 -22.29 24.08
C TYR A 290 -17.67 -23.34 23.42
N THR A 291 -18.77 -23.66 24.09
CA THR A 291 -19.89 -24.45 23.54
C THR A 291 -21.11 -23.56 23.45
N THR A 292 -21.61 -23.44 22.24
CA THR A 292 -22.93 -22.96 21.83
C THR A 292 -24.03 -23.90 22.33
N SER A 293 -25.17 -23.35 22.77
CA SER A 293 -26.55 -23.68 22.32
C SER A 293 -27.57 -23.13 23.34
N ARG A 294 -28.47 -22.24 22.92
CA ARG A 294 -29.91 -22.47 22.63
C ARG A 294 -30.80 -22.76 23.86
N HIS A 295 -31.70 -21.79 24.07
CA HIS A 295 -33.16 -21.93 24.19
C HIS A 295 -33.86 -22.27 25.53
N ARG A 296 -34.80 -21.35 25.82
CA ARG A 296 -36.21 -21.49 26.26
C ARG A 296 -36.56 -21.36 27.75
N HIS A 297 -37.38 -20.32 27.96
CA HIS A 297 -38.59 -20.17 28.77
C HIS A 297 -38.60 -20.47 30.28
N GLY A 298 -39.23 -19.53 30.99
CA GLY A 298 -39.46 -19.46 32.42
C GLY A 298 -39.51 -17.99 32.80
#